data_AF-A0A8S1T9E1-F1
#
_entry.id   AF-A0A8S1T9E1-F1
#
_cell.length_a   1.000
_cell.length_b   1.000
_cell.length_c   1.000
_cell.angle_alpha   90.00
_cell.angle_beta   90.00
_cell.angle_gamma   90.00
#
_symmetry.space_group_name_H-M   'P 1'
#
loop_
_entity.id
_entity.type
_entity.pdbx_description
1 polymer ?
#
loop_
_entity_poly.entity_id
_entity_poly.type
_entity_poly.pdbx_seq_one_letter_code
_entity_poly.pdbx_strand_id
1 'polypeptide(L)'
;MNLDFICLRKHLFKDSIYQIDIQNEQLRLIDATSGKPKYIIKLDWSVEITWNLTGQEQAFGLKANQKFKWFHAKPQVILNLKKQLQKHVTSTDFNLFYTLTTHQSKEQNNEFEVLKKNDNTANLIARCVQKDQVDDQNIIYRELNILKLLNHQGLPNFEEFYCTQGMYYIIMEKMYGEKLSTIINTSKLQFNFRLIQSIIVECLQILQYLESINVMHRDISPENILYEQQNKKKVVKLINFSNSAKVGTEPQKCGTPGYIAPEIFLDQQYGCECDMFSLGCVFYKLLAKKDLFQGSSVAEVISQNKKCSFNLKSLQLIRVPSSAQDLLTQMLETNPKLRISVQDALKHPFINDPLKPNSNQNSQNFSQVRSERYLIQKELISLQSQKKKLDDDLDVEYFNNELPPKCQIPVMDSVKGGQRFSSDSVQENDTKFRRVSSKSTG
;
A
#
# COMPACT_ATOMS: atom_id res chain seq x y z
N MET A 1 -9.31 -6.39 -42.78
CA MET A 1 -9.05 -5.15 -43.52
C MET A 1 -7.91 -4.44 -42.82
N ASN A 2 -6.76 -4.25 -43.49
CA ASN A 2 -5.65 -3.45 -42.99
C ASN A 2 -6.20 -2.06 -42.64
N LEU A 3 -6.31 -1.75 -41.34
CA LEU A 3 -6.49 -0.37 -40.91
C LEU A 3 -5.15 0.29 -41.15
N ASP A 4 -5.02 0.97 -42.29
CA ASP A 4 -3.83 1.76 -42.58
C ASP A 4 -3.64 2.77 -41.45
N PHE A 5 -2.62 2.54 -40.64
CA PHE A 5 -2.23 3.37 -39.51
C PHE A 5 -1.62 4.66 -40.06
N ILE A 6 -2.45 5.53 -40.65
CA ILE A 6 -2.01 6.76 -41.31
C ILE A 6 -2.35 7.96 -40.43
N CYS A 7 -1.41 8.90 -40.31
CA CYS A 7 -1.64 10.21 -39.72
C CYS A 7 -1.16 11.36 -40.61
N LEU A 8 -1.76 12.51 -40.40
CA LEU A 8 -1.49 13.75 -41.10
C LEU A 8 -0.84 14.75 -40.15
N ARG A 9 0.26 15.38 -40.56
CA ARG A 9 0.79 16.55 -39.87
C ARG A 9 0.54 17.79 -40.71
N LYS A 10 -0.22 18.72 -40.16
CA LYS A 10 -0.49 20.01 -40.80
C LYS A 10 0.74 20.90 -40.74
N HIS A 11 1.09 21.50 -41.87
CA HIS A 11 2.20 22.46 -41.98
C HIS A 11 1.74 23.71 -42.73
N LEU A 12 2.44 24.83 -42.55
CA LEU A 12 2.06 26.12 -43.13
C LEU A 12 1.96 26.09 -44.68
N PHE A 13 2.73 25.22 -45.34
CA PHE A 13 2.85 25.19 -46.80
C PHE A 13 2.36 23.90 -47.46
N LYS A 14 2.53 22.74 -46.81
CA LYS A 14 2.11 21.44 -47.35
C LYS A 14 2.00 20.40 -46.24
N ASP A 15 0.82 19.81 -46.11
CA ASP A 15 0.60 18.73 -45.17
C ASP A 15 1.44 17.51 -45.51
N SER A 16 1.94 16.83 -44.47
CA SER A 16 2.73 15.62 -44.61
C SER A 16 1.92 14.43 -44.11
N ILE A 17 1.83 13.38 -44.91
CA ILE A 17 1.17 12.13 -44.57
C ILE A 17 2.22 11.14 -44.10
N TYR A 18 1.97 10.48 -42.98
CA TYR A 18 2.85 9.46 -42.42
C TYR A 18 2.11 8.15 -42.21
N GLN A 19 2.79 7.05 -42.52
CA GLN A 19 2.44 5.73 -42.04
C GLN A 19 3.08 5.51 -40.67
N ILE A 20 2.26 5.14 -39.69
CA ILE A 20 2.67 4.78 -38.34
C ILE A 20 3.02 3.29 -38.34
N ASP A 21 4.22 2.99 -37.86
CA ASP A 21 4.71 1.63 -37.67
C ASP A 21 5.24 1.51 -36.23
N ILE A 22 4.79 0.49 -35.50
CA ILE A 22 5.23 0.21 -34.14
C ILE A 22 5.83 -1.19 -34.11
N GLN A 23 7.16 -1.25 -34.01
CA GLN A 23 7.91 -2.50 -33.98
C GLN A 23 9.13 -2.36 -33.08
N ASN A 24 9.51 -3.45 -32.39
CA ASN A 24 10.72 -3.51 -31.56
C ASN A 24 10.85 -2.34 -30.56
N GLU A 25 9.74 -2.01 -29.88
CA GLU A 25 9.66 -0.88 -28.94
C GLU A 25 10.06 0.47 -29.57
N GLN A 26 9.80 0.65 -30.87
CA GLN A 26 9.98 1.91 -31.56
C GLN A 26 8.70 2.34 -32.25
N LEU A 27 8.33 3.61 -32.10
CA LEU A 27 7.34 4.28 -32.92
C LEU A 27 8.05 4.95 -34.09
N ARG A 28 7.70 4.53 -35.30
CA ARG A 28 8.22 5.08 -36.56
C ARG A 28 7.09 5.78 -37.30
N LEU A 29 7.38 6.99 -37.77
CA LEU A 29 6.49 7.73 -38.66
C LEU A 29 7.20 7.85 -40.02
N ILE A 30 6.75 7.03 -40.96
CA ILE A 30 7.31 6.88 -42.30
C ILE A 30 6.60 7.86 -43.22
N ASP A 31 7.36 8.77 -43.83
CA ASP A 31 6.79 9.75 -44.75
C ASP A 31 6.27 9.05 -46.01
N ALA A 32 4.97 9.20 -46.29
CA ALA A 32 4.30 8.47 -47.37
C ALA A 32 4.82 8.84 -48.77
N THR A 33 5.47 10.00 -48.93
CA THR A 33 6.02 10.41 -50.23
C THR A 33 7.42 9.87 -50.46
N SER A 34 8.25 9.82 -49.41
CA SER A 34 9.65 9.36 -49.53
C SER A 34 9.85 7.88 -49.19
N GLY A 35 8.88 7.25 -48.51
CA GLY A 35 9.01 5.90 -47.96
C GLY A 35 10.04 5.76 -46.83
N LYS A 36 10.62 6.88 -46.35
CA LYS A 36 11.66 6.87 -45.32
C LYS A 36 11.11 7.30 -43.95
N PRO A 37 11.58 6.69 -42.85
CA PRO A 37 11.20 7.10 -41.49
C PRO A 37 11.74 8.50 -41.20
N LYS A 38 10.84 9.45 -40.93
CA LYS A 38 11.21 10.81 -40.53
C LYS A 38 11.31 10.96 -39.02
N TYR A 39 10.52 10.20 -38.29
CA TYR A 39 10.58 10.11 -36.83
C TYR A 39 10.82 8.65 -36.45
N ILE A 40 11.83 8.43 -35.60
CA ILE A 40 12.13 7.14 -34.99
C ILE A 40 12.24 7.42 -33.50
N ILE A 41 11.26 6.96 -32.75
CA ILE A 41 11.13 7.25 -31.31
C ILE A 41 11.26 5.92 -30.60
N LYS A 42 12.33 5.78 -29.82
CA LYS A 42 12.47 4.65 -28.89
C LYS A 42 11.43 4.83 -27.78
N LEU A 43 10.57 3.84 -27.61
CA LEU A 43 9.50 3.88 -26.62
C LEU A 43 10.07 3.59 -25.24
N ASP A 44 9.97 4.58 -24.38
CA ASP A 44 10.24 4.49 -22.95
C ASP A 44 9.40 5.53 -22.20
N TRP A 45 9.47 5.50 -20.87
CA TRP A 45 8.66 6.39 -20.03
C TRP A 45 9.02 7.87 -20.15
N SER A 46 10.17 8.22 -20.73
CA SER A 46 10.50 9.63 -20.99
C SER A 46 9.73 10.20 -22.18
N VAL A 47 9.14 9.34 -23.02
CA VAL A 47 8.30 9.77 -24.15
C VAL A 47 6.95 10.23 -23.63
N GLU A 48 6.71 11.54 -23.71
CA GLU A 48 5.42 12.16 -23.37
C GLU A 48 4.51 12.28 -24.60
N ILE A 49 3.30 11.74 -24.48
CA ILE A 49 2.23 11.84 -25.48
C ILE A 49 1.01 12.55 -24.89
N THR A 50 0.45 13.47 -25.65
CA THR A 50 -0.83 14.12 -25.33
C THR A 50 -1.89 13.73 -26.34
N TRP A 51 -3.07 13.33 -25.89
CA TRP A 51 -4.18 13.01 -26.78
C TRP A 51 -5.16 14.17 -26.91
N ASN A 52 -5.71 14.36 -28.11
CA ASN A 52 -6.82 15.26 -28.37
C ASN A 52 -7.93 14.47 -29.09
N LEU A 53 -9.02 14.25 -28.37
CA LEU A 53 -10.15 13.44 -28.85
C LEU A 53 -11.34 14.29 -29.31
N THR A 54 -11.18 15.61 -29.45
CA THR A 54 -12.26 16.53 -29.83
C THR A 54 -12.39 16.71 -31.35
N GLY A 55 -13.63 16.85 -31.84
CA GLY A 55 -13.92 17.14 -33.25
C GLY A 55 -13.89 15.92 -34.20
N GLN A 56 -14.01 16.19 -35.51
CA GLN A 56 -13.97 15.16 -36.56
C GLN A 56 -12.55 14.64 -36.84
N GLU A 57 -11.51 15.43 -36.52
CA GLU A 57 -10.11 15.04 -36.64
C GLU A 57 -9.46 15.00 -35.25
N GLN A 58 -9.29 13.78 -34.72
CA GLN A 58 -8.55 13.56 -33.49
C GLN A 58 -7.05 13.63 -33.74
N ALA A 59 -6.26 13.87 -32.69
CA ALA A 59 -4.82 13.98 -32.82
C ALA A 59 -4.07 13.43 -31.61
N PHE A 60 -2.79 13.11 -31.83
CA PHE A 60 -1.82 12.89 -30.77
C PHE A 60 -0.64 13.85 -30.93
N GLY A 61 -0.15 14.35 -29.80
CA GLY A 61 0.98 15.27 -29.70
C GLY A 61 2.19 14.53 -29.15
N LEU A 62 3.32 14.58 -29.86
CA LEU A 62 4.60 14.08 -29.38
C LEU A 62 5.44 15.25 -28.87
N LYS A 63 5.86 15.20 -27.59
CA LYS A 63 6.72 16.23 -27.01
C LYS A 63 8.15 16.09 -27.53
N ALA A 64 8.68 17.13 -28.17
CA ALA A 64 10.07 17.20 -28.61
C ALA A 64 10.59 18.63 -28.39
N ASN A 65 11.74 18.79 -27.71
CA ASN A 65 12.33 20.10 -27.39
C ASN A 65 11.31 21.08 -26.77
N GLN A 66 10.56 20.62 -25.77
CA GLN A 66 9.51 21.39 -25.07
C GLN A 66 8.31 21.83 -25.93
N LYS A 67 8.22 21.41 -27.20
CA LYS A 67 7.09 21.69 -28.09
C LYS A 67 6.40 20.40 -28.50
N PHE A 68 5.07 20.44 -28.57
CA PHE A 68 4.30 19.32 -29.09
C PHE A 68 4.24 19.37 -30.62
N LYS A 69 4.53 18.25 -31.27
CA LYS A 69 4.27 18.01 -32.69
C LYS A 69 2.98 17.22 -32.79
N TRP A 70 1.94 17.83 -33.36
CA TRP A 70 0.61 17.24 -33.51
C TRP A 70 0.46 16.45 -34.80
N PHE A 71 -0.17 15.29 -34.70
CA PHE A 71 -0.47 14.37 -35.79
C PHE A 71 -1.95 13.99 -35.71
N HIS A 72 -2.69 14.25 -36.78
CA HIS A 72 -4.13 14.03 -36.88
C HIS A 72 -4.41 12.69 -37.54
N ALA A 73 -5.38 11.94 -37.03
CA ALA A 73 -5.79 10.68 -37.64
C ALA A 73 -7.28 10.42 -37.37
N LYS A 74 -7.84 9.44 -38.10
CA LYS A 74 -9.21 8.98 -37.85
C LYS A 74 -9.33 8.46 -36.40
N PRO A 75 -10.50 8.62 -35.73
CA PRO A 75 -10.67 8.19 -34.34
C PRO A 75 -10.26 6.74 -34.04
N GLN A 76 -10.56 5.81 -34.96
CA GLN A 76 -10.17 4.40 -34.79
C GLN A 76 -8.65 4.20 -34.78
N VAL A 77 -7.91 4.98 -35.56
CA VAL A 77 -6.44 4.93 -35.61
C VAL A 77 -5.88 5.45 -34.29
N ILE A 78 -6.42 6.56 -33.76
CA ILE A 78 -6.01 7.12 -32.47
C ILE A 78 -6.27 6.15 -31.33
N LEU A 79 -7.45 5.52 -31.29
CA LEU A 79 -7.80 4.54 -30.25
C LEU A 79 -6.87 3.31 -30.30
N ASN A 80 -6.63 2.76 -31.48
CA ASN A 80 -5.73 1.62 -31.66
C ASN A 80 -4.29 1.98 -31.30
N LEU A 81 -3.83 3.19 -31.69
CA LEU A 81 -2.51 3.69 -31.35
C LEU A 81 -2.33 3.85 -29.84
N LYS A 82 -3.33 4.43 -29.16
CA LYS A 82 -3.33 4.55 -27.70
C LYS A 82 -3.21 3.18 -27.05
N LYS A 83 -4.01 2.21 -27.48
CA LYS A 83 -3.97 0.83 -26.95
C LYS A 83 -2.59 0.17 -27.10
N GLN A 84 -1.87 0.44 -28.19
CA GLN A 84 -0.52 -0.10 -28.40
C GLN A 84 0.55 0.63 -27.58
N LEU A 85 0.37 1.94 -27.32
CA LEU A 85 1.36 2.76 -26.62
C LEU A 85 1.16 2.87 -25.11
N GLN A 86 -0.04 2.61 -24.58
CA GLN A 86 -0.43 2.93 -23.20
C GLN A 86 0.47 2.32 -22.12
N LYS A 87 1.15 1.18 -22.40
CA LYS A 87 2.11 0.52 -21.49
C LYS A 87 3.57 0.85 -21.79
N HIS A 88 3.86 1.81 -22.66
CA HIS A 88 5.22 2.09 -23.12
C HIS A 88 5.58 3.58 -23.14
N VAL A 89 4.62 4.47 -22.89
CA VAL A 89 4.80 5.92 -22.92
C VAL A 89 4.09 6.58 -21.75
N THR A 90 4.46 7.83 -21.48
CA THR A 90 3.80 8.66 -20.47
C THR A 90 2.70 9.50 -21.14
N SER A 91 1.46 9.35 -20.70
CA SER A 91 0.36 10.23 -21.15
C SER A 91 0.23 11.46 -20.26
N THR A 92 -0.19 12.61 -20.81
CA THR A 92 -0.26 13.87 -20.02
C THR A 92 -1.67 14.33 -19.67
N ASP A 93 -2.68 13.76 -20.34
CA ASP A 93 -4.06 14.22 -20.36
C ASP A 93 -4.98 13.28 -19.56
N PHE A 94 -4.65 13.08 -18.29
CA PHE A 94 -5.39 12.19 -17.38
C PHE A 94 -6.91 12.45 -17.38
N ASN A 95 -7.31 13.72 -17.22
CA ASN A 95 -8.72 14.13 -17.14
C ASN A 95 -9.53 13.89 -18.43
N LEU A 96 -8.86 13.59 -19.55
CA LEU A 96 -9.54 13.25 -20.80
C LEU A 96 -10.16 11.84 -20.76
N PHE A 97 -9.58 10.94 -19.96
CA PHE A 97 -9.94 9.52 -19.93
C PHE A 97 -10.52 9.07 -18.59
N TYR A 98 -10.11 9.71 -17.50
CA TYR A 98 -10.38 9.26 -16.15
C TYR A 98 -10.95 10.39 -15.29
N THR A 99 -11.83 10.00 -14.39
CA THR A 99 -12.31 10.84 -13.29
C THR A 99 -12.07 10.12 -11.97
N LEU A 100 -11.56 10.86 -10.99
CA LEU A 100 -11.37 10.36 -9.62
C LEU A 100 -12.74 10.29 -8.95
N THR A 101 -13.10 9.15 -8.37
CA THR A 101 -14.34 9.04 -7.60
C THR A 101 -14.09 9.56 -6.18
N THR A 102 -14.65 10.72 -5.86
CA THR A 102 -14.64 11.28 -4.51
C THR A 102 -15.36 10.30 -3.58
N HIS A 103 -14.67 9.80 -2.55
CA HIS A 103 -15.16 8.91 -1.50
C HIS A 103 -15.27 7.41 -1.83
N GLN A 104 -14.19 6.66 -1.61
CA GLN A 104 -14.35 5.27 -1.11
C GLN A 104 -13.15 4.64 -0.38
N SER A 105 -11.97 5.27 -0.35
CA SER A 105 -10.85 4.85 0.49
C SER A 105 -10.42 5.96 1.44
N LYS A 106 -11.12 6.13 2.56
CA LYS A 106 -10.54 6.76 3.77
C LYS A 106 -9.57 5.78 4.44
N GLU A 107 -8.64 5.22 3.68
CA GLU A 107 -7.47 4.57 4.27
C GLU A 107 -6.40 5.63 4.42
N GLN A 108 -5.73 5.67 5.57
CA GLN A 108 -4.94 6.80 6.08
C GLN A 108 -3.69 7.16 5.26
N ASN A 109 -3.51 6.62 4.06
CA ASN A 109 -2.56 7.09 3.06
C ASN A 109 -3.32 7.35 1.75
N ASN A 110 -3.41 8.61 1.33
CA ASN A 110 -4.03 9.11 0.08
C ASN A 110 -3.34 8.60 -1.21
N GLU A 111 -2.69 7.44 -1.16
CA GLU A 111 -1.82 6.93 -2.22
C GLU A 111 -2.63 6.23 -3.32
N PHE A 112 -3.85 5.73 -3.03
CA PHE A 112 -4.67 5.00 -4.01
C PHE A 112 -6.11 5.53 -4.08
N GLU A 113 -6.54 5.90 -5.28
CA GLU A 113 -7.88 6.41 -5.58
C GLU A 113 -8.60 5.56 -6.63
N VAL A 114 -9.89 5.29 -6.40
CA VAL A 114 -10.73 4.56 -7.36
C VAL A 114 -11.04 5.47 -8.55
N LEU A 115 -11.00 4.87 -9.74
CA LEU A 115 -11.25 5.57 -10.99
C LEU A 115 -12.55 5.12 -11.64
N LYS A 116 -13.23 6.10 -12.23
CA LYS A 116 -14.23 5.84 -13.26
C LYS A 116 -13.62 6.23 -14.61
N LYS A 117 -13.46 5.23 -15.48
CA LYS A 117 -13.10 5.48 -16.87
C LYS A 117 -14.32 6.08 -17.58
N ASN A 118 -14.10 7.04 -18.49
CA ASN A 118 -15.19 7.75 -19.16
C ASN A 118 -16.12 6.84 -20.00
N ASP A 119 -15.76 5.57 -20.21
CA ASP A 119 -16.59 4.51 -20.80
C ASP A 119 -17.47 3.75 -19.76
N ASN A 120 -17.61 4.28 -18.54
CA ASN A 120 -18.39 3.71 -17.42
C ASN A 120 -17.85 2.40 -16.82
N THR A 121 -16.59 2.03 -17.04
CA THR A 121 -15.96 0.93 -16.30
C THR A 121 -15.36 1.42 -14.97
N ALA A 122 -15.74 0.78 -13.86
CA ALA A 122 -15.35 1.15 -12.48
C ALA A 122 -14.42 0.10 -11.82
N ASN A 123 -13.57 -0.52 -12.63
CA ASN A 123 -12.70 -1.64 -12.21
C ASN A 123 -11.22 -1.24 -12.18
N LEU A 124 -10.91 0.06 -12.09
CA LEU A 124 -9.55 0.58 -12.09
C LEU A 124 -9.26 1.37 -10.82
N ILE A 125 -7.99 1.40 -10.45
CA ILE A 125 -7.45 2.19 -9.35
C ILE A 125 -6.23 2.95 -9.85
N ALA A 126 -6.06 4.19 -9.39
CA ALA A 126 -4.87 5.00 -9.61
C ALA A 126 -4.06 5.04 -8.33
N ARG A 127 -2.76 4.71 -8.43
CA ARG A 127 -1.78 5.15 -7.45
C ARG A 127 -1.39 6.59 -7.78
N CYS A 128 -1.68 7.51 -6.87
CA CYS A 128 -1.46 8.95 -7.03
C CYS A 128 -0.21 9.35 -6.24
N VAL A 129 0.83 9.82 -6.93
CA VAL A 129 2.08 10.25 -6.29
C VAL A 129 2.36 11.71 -6.62
N GLN A 130 2.58 12.54 -5.60
CA GLN A 130 2.95 13.94 -5.81
C GLN A 130 4.40 14.02 -6.30
N LYS A 131 4.65 14.86 -7.30
CA LYS A 131 5.98 14.97 -7.92
C LYS A 131 7.05 15.50 -6.97
N ASP A 132 6.68 16.33 -6.03
CA ASP A 132 7.58 16.91 -5.02
C ASP A 132 7.99 15.90 -3.93
N GLN A 133 7.27 14.79 -3.80
CA GLN A 133 7.62 13.67 -2.91
C GLN A 133 8.62 12.69 -3.55
N VAL A 134 8.96 12.89 -4.83
CA VAL A 134 9.83 11.99 -5.60
C VAL A 134 11.07 12.76 -6.04
N ASP A 135 12.20 12.44 -5.42
CA ASP A 135 13.49 13.08 -5.73
C ASP A 135 13.93 12.83 -7.19
N ASP A 136 13.66 11.63 -7.71
CA ASP A 136 13.99 11.23 -9.07
C ASP A 136 12.84 10.44 -9.71
N GLN A 137 12.34 10.92 -10.85
CA GLN A 137 11.31 10.24 -11.65
C GLN A 137 11.70 8.81 -12.06
N ASN A 138 13.01 8.49 -12.12
CA ASN A 138 13.47 7.14 -12.39
C ASN A 138 13.00 6.12 -11.34
N ILE A 139 12.69 6.56 -10.11
CA ILE A 139 12.10 5.69 -9.08
C ILE A 139 10.74 5.17 -9.56
N ILE A 140 9.89 6.06 -10.10
CA ILE A 140 8.60 5.67 -10.69
C ILE A 140 8.80 4.78 -11.91
N TYR A 141 9.77 5.11 -12.77
CA TYR A 141 10.04 4.30 -13.98
C TYR A 141 10.51 2.88 -13.64
N ARG A 142 11.24 2.70 -12.54
CA ARG A 142 11.61 1.36 -12.03
C ARG A 142 10.36 0.57 -11.63
N GLU A 143 9.45 1.16 -10.87
CA GLU A 143 8.16 0.53 -10.50
C GLU A 143 7.36 0.15 -11.76
N LEU A 144 7.20 1.07 -12.71
CA LEU A 144 6.48 0.82 -13.96
C LEU A 144 7.08 -0.32 -14.79
N ASN A 145 8.41 -0.41 -14.85
CA ASN A 145 9.10 -1.50 -15.54
C ASN A 145 8.87 -2.86 -14.89
N ILE A 146 8.73 -2.92 -13.56
CA ILE A 146 8.35 -4.15 -12.86
C ILE A 146 6.88 -4.49 -13.13
N LEU A 147 5.98 -3.53 -12.95
CA LEU A 147 4.54 -3.69 -13.16
C LEU A 147 4.19 -4.22 -14.56
N LYS A 148 4.92 -3.79 -15.59
CA LYS A 148 4.77 -4.31 -16.97
C LYS A 148 5.08 -5.79 -17.14
N LEU A 149 5.94 -6.36 -16.30
CA LEU A 149 6.36 -7.76 -16.38
C LEU A 149 5.36 -8.69 -15.69
N LEU A 150 4.52 -8.15 -14.80
CA LEU A 150 3.61 -8.94 -13.98
C LEU A 150 2.44 -9.47 -14.81
N ASN A 151 2.23 -10.77 -14.69
CA ASN A 151 1.13 -11.50 -15.30
C ASN A 151 0.76 -12.69 -14.40
N HIS A 152 0.06 -12.38 -13.32
CA HIS A 152 -0.39 -13.36 -12.32
C HIS A 152 -1.67 -12.87 -11.65
N GLN A 153 -2.64 -13.75 -11.40
CA GLN A 153 -3.95 -13.39 -10.84
C GLN A 153 -3.87 -12.73 -9.44
N GLY A 154 -2.86 -13.12 -8.67
CA GLY A 154 -2.55 -12.55 -7.35
C GLY A 154 -1.80 -11.23 -7.38
N LEU A 155 -1.47 -10.68 -8.55
CA LEU A 155 -0.67 -9.45 -8.71
C LEU A 155 -1.41 -8.38 -9.52
N PRO A 156 -1.06 -7.09 -9.35
CA PRO A 156 -1.74 -6.00 -10.07
C PRO A 156 -1.49 -6.09 -11.57
N ASN A 157 -2.55 -5.91 -12.35
CA ASN A 157 -2.46 -5.77 -13.79
C ASN A 157 -2.35 -4.28 -14.13
N PHE A 158 -1.18 -3.86 -14.60
CA PHE A 158 -0.91 -2.47 -14.97
C PHE A 158 -1.53 -2.12 -16.33
N GLU A 159 -2.22 -0.99 -16.39
CA GLU A 159 -2.99 -0.56 -17.57
C GLU A 159 -2.27 0.57 -18.31
N GLU A 160 -2.02 1.71 -17.64
CA GLU A 160 -1.41 2.91 -18.25
C GLU A 160 -0.72 3.81 -17.22
N PHE A 161 0.11 4.74 -17.69
CA PHE A 161 0.78 5.74 -16.85
C PHE A 161 0.52 7.17 -17.32
N TYR A 162 0.23 8.05 -16.36
CA TYR A 162 0.04 9.48 -16.61
C TYR A 162 0.95 10.36 -15.76
N CYS A 163 1.36 11.48 -16.35
CA CYS A 163 2.17 12.52 -15.73
C CYS A 163 1.53 13.87 -16.01
N THR A 164 0.96 14.51 -14.99
CA THR A 164 0.39 15.87 -15.08
C THR A 164 1.38 16.88 -14.50
N GLN A 165 0.98 18.15 -14.33
CA GLN A 165 1.90 19.18 -13.82
C GLN A 165 2.46 18.87 -12.43
N GLY A 166 1.66 18.30 -11.52
CA GLY A 166 2.06 18.04 -10.13
C GLY A 166 2.00 16.58 -9.69
N MET A 167 1.45 15.68 -10.51
CA MET A 167 1.14 14.31 -10.08
C MET A 167 1.59 13.28 -11.11
N TYR A 168 1.94 12.10 -10.59
CA TYR A 168 2.02 10.85 -11.32
C TYR A 168 0.77 10.00 -11.00
N TYR A 169 0.19 9.37 -12.03
CA TYR A 169 -0.90 8.42 -11.87
C TYR A 169 -0.51 7.09 -12.52
N ILE A 170 -0.42 6.05 -11.70
CA ILE A 170 -0.17 4.68 -12.17
C ILE A 170 -1.51 3.95 -12.17
N ILE A 171 -2.03 3.65 -13.35
CA ILE A 171 -3.37 3.07 -13.52
C ILE A 171 -3.24 1.56 -13.57
N MET A 172 -4.01 0.87 -12.72
CA MET A 172 -4.02 -0.59 -12.64
C MET A 172 -5.44 -1.12 -12.40
N GLU A 173 -5.61 -2.41 -12.63
CA GLU A 173 -6.83 -3.13 -12.26
C GLU A 173 -7.07 -3.00 -10.75
N LYS A 174 -8.33 -2.72 -10.38
CA LYS A 174 -8.76 -2.67 -8.99
C LYS A 174 -8.71 -4.06 -8.40
N MET A 175 -7.84 -4.23 -7.42
CA MET A 175 -7.74 -5.45 -6.62
C MET A 175 -8.77 -5.39 -5.48
N TYR A 176 -9.70 -6.34 -5.47
CA TYR A 176 -10.69 -6.49 -4.40
C TYR A 176 -10.10 -7.26 -3.21
N GLY A 177 -10.68 -7.03 -2.02
CA GLY A 177 -10.23 -7.61 -0.75
C GLY A 177 -10.01 -6.55 0.33
N GLU A 178 -9.83 -7.01 1.56
CA GLU A 178 -9.45 -6.18 2.70
C GLU A 178 -7.97 -6.44 3.04
N LYS A 179 -7.25 -5.40 3.47
CA LYS A 179 -5.86 -5.55 3.93
C LYS A 179 -5.78 -6.55 5.07
N LEU A 180 -4.78 -7.42 5.01
CA LEU A 180 -4.55 -8.45 6.01
C LEU A 180 -4.26 -7.82 7.39
N SER A 181 -3.60 -6.66 7.43
CA SER A 181 -3.42 -5.83 8.63
C SER A 181 -4.76 -5.50 9.30
N THR A 182 -5.71 -4.97 8.54
CA THR A 182 -7.05 -4.59 9.05
C THR A 182 -7.80 -5.82 9.57
N ILE A 183 -7.73 -6.95 8.86
CA ILE A 183 -8.37 -8.20 9.29
C ILE A 183 -7.78 -8.71 10.61
N ILE A 184 -6.44 -8.67 10.75
CA ILE A 184 -5.74 -9.07 11.99
C ILE A 184 -6.14 -8.16 13.15
N ASN A 185 -6.09 -6.84 12.95
CA ASN A 185 -6.30 -5.85 14.02
C ASN A 185 -7.75 -5.80 14.50
N THR A 186 -8.72 -5.94 13.58
CA THR A 186 -10.15 -5.93 13.93
C THR A 186 -10.66 -7.26 14.45
N SER A 187 -9.86 -8.33 14.38
CA SER A 187 -10.28 -9.70 14.70
C SER A 187 -11.57 -10.15 13.97
N LYS A 188 -11.87 -9.53 12.81
CA LYS A 188 -13.05 -9.87 11.98
C LYS A 188 -13.09 -11.34 11.59
N LEU A 189 -11.91 -11.93 11.37
CA LEU A 189 -11.76 -13.35 11.07
C LEU A 189 -11.01 -14.07 12.19
N GLN A 190 -11.55 -15.21 12.61
CA GLN A 190 -10.81 -16.14 13.44
C GLN A 190 -9.82 -16.90 12.55
N PHE A 191 -8.54 -16.55 12.66
CA PHE A 191 -7.46 -17.27 12.01
C PHE A 191 -7.28 -18.65 12.62
N ASN A 192 -8.00 -19.63 12.08
CA ASN A 192 -7.68 -21.03 12.30
C ASN A 192 -6.50 -21.45 11.42
N PHE A 193 -5.83 -22.55 11.77
CA PHE A 193 -4.63 -23.00 11.05
C PHE A 193 -4.89 -23.29 9.57
N ARG A 194 -6.09 -23.73 9.19
CA ARG A 194 -6.44 -23.96 7.77
C ARG A 194 -6.50 -22.65 6.98
N LEU A 195 -7.00 -21.58 7.59
CA LEU A 195 -7.02 -20.26 6.96
C LEU A 195 -5.60 -19.70 6.82
N ILE A 196 -4.79 -19.79 7.88
CA ILE A 196 -3.40 -19.35 7.84
C ILE A 196 -2.64 -20.13 6.75
N GLN A 197 -2.77 -21.47 6.74
CA GLN A 197 -2.19 -22.34 5.72
C GLN A 197 -2.59 -21.89 4.30
N SER A 198 -3.89 -21.66 4.05
CA SER A 198 -4.34 -21.20 2.72
C SER A 198 -3.71 -19.86 2.31
N ILE A 199 -3.60 -18.90 3.23
CA ILE A 199 -2.99 -17.60 2.94
C ILE A 199 -1.51 -17.78 2.60
N ILE A 200 -0.78 -18.58 3.39
CA ILE A 200 0.64 -18.84 3.15
C ILE A 200 0.87 -19.56 1.81
N VAL A 201 0.01 -20.53 1.45
CA VAL A 201 0.10 -21.22 0.15
C VAL A 201 -0.04 -20.24 -1.01
N GLU A 202 -1.04 -19.36 -0.98
CA GLU A 202 -1.25 -18.41 -2.06
C GLU A 202 -0.12 -17.37 -2.15
N CYS A 203 0.40 -16.90 -1.00
CA CYS A 203 1.59 -16.06 -0.99
C CYS A 203 2.81 -16.78 -1.60
N LEU A 204 3.05 -18.04 -1.23
CA LEU A 204 4.16 -18.83 -1.79
C LEU A 204 4.02 -19.03 -3.31
N GLN A 205 2.81 -19.22 -3.83
CA GLN A 205 2.56 -19.28 -5.28
C GLN A 205 2.89 -17.95 -5.97
N ILE A 206 2.54 -16.81 -5.36
CA ILE A 206 2.93 -15.48 -5.86
C ILE A 206 4.45 -15.32 -5.84
N LEU A 207 5.13 -15.73 -4.76
CA LEU A 207 6.60 -15.65 -4.67
C LEU A 207 7.29 -16.53 -5.70
N GLN A 208 6.76 -17.73 -5.95
CA GLN A 208 7.29 -18.63 -6.98
C GLN A 208 7.22 -17.97 -8.36
N TYR A 209 6.11 -17.27 -8.65
CA TYR A 209 5.98 -16.50 -9.89
C TYR A 209 7.00 -15.36 -9.96
N LEU A 210 7.13 -14.55 -8.91
CA LEU A 210 8.09 -13.43 -8.88
C LEU A 210 9.54 -13.91 -9.04
N GLU A 211 9.91 -15.00 -8.36
CA GLU A 211 11.22 -15.65 -8.49
C GLU A 211 11.47 -16.11 -9.93
N SER A 212 10.46 -16.67 -10.62
CA SER A 212 10.60 -17.14 -12.01
C SER A 212 10.91 -16.02 -13.02
N ILE A 213 10.58 -14.77 -12.68
CA ILE A 213 10.89 -13.58 -13.48
C ILE A 213 12.03 -12.73 -12.88
N ASN A 214 12.74 -13.26 -11.87
CA ASN A 214 13.82 -12.60 -11.13
C ASN A 214 13.43 -11.26 -10.53
N VAL A 215 12.22 -11.17 -9.95
CA VAL A 215 11.72 -9.96 -9.27
C VAL A 215 11.66 -10.20 -7.77
N MET A 216 12.15 -9.23 -7.01
CA MET A 216 12.00 -9.13 -5.56
C MET A 216 10.91 -8.10 -5.25
N HIS A 217 9.96 -8.45 -4.38
CA HIS A 217 8.94 -7.53 -3.90
C HIS A 217 9.54 -6.49 -2.94
N ARG A 218 10.36 -6.94 -1.98
CA ARG A 218 11.09 -6.16 -0.95
C ARG A 218 10.24 -5.42 0.09
N ASP A 219 8.92 -5.50 0.00
CA ASP A 219 8.02 -4.88 0.97
C ASP A 219 6.81 -5.75 1.34
N ILE A 220 7.04 -7.05 1.57
CA ILE A 220 5.96 -7.95 1.99
C ILE A 220 5.61 -7.68 3.46
N SER A 221 4.37 -7.28 3.70
CA SER A 221 3.82 -7.02 5.02
C SER A 221 2.30 -7.21 4.99
N PRO A 222 1.61 -7.27 6.15
CA PRO A 222 0.15 -7.38 6.18
C PRO A 222 -0.58 -6.20 5.54
N GLU A 223 0.07 -5.03 5.42
CA GLU A 223 -0.51 -3.86 4.74
C GLU A 223 -0.58 -4.03 3.22
N ASN A 224 0.39 -4.79 2.67
CA ASN A 224 0.55 -5.02 1.24
C ASN A 224 -0.05 -6.36 0.77
N ILE A 225 -0.73 -7.08 1.66
CA ILE A 225 -1.46 -8.32 1.34
C ILE A 225 -2.95 -8.06 1.48
N LEU A 226 -3.69 -8.20 0.38
CA LEU A 226 -5.15 -8.20 0.40
C LEU A 226 -5.65 -9.64 0.51
N TYR A 227 -6.68 -9.83 1.33
CA TYR A 227 -7.40 -11.07 1.44
C TYR A 227 -8.87 -10.86 1.12
N GLU A 228 -9.40 -11.73 0.27
CA GLU A 228 -10.79 -11.77 -0.10
C GLU A 228 -11.35 -13.19 -0.03
N GLN A 229 -12.59 -13.31 0.40
CA GLN A 229 -13.34 -14.57 0.34
C GLN A 229 -14.45 -14.44 -0.71
N GLN A 230 -14.18 -14.90 -1.94
CA GLN A 230 -15.15 -14.91 -3.04
C GLN A 230 -15.73 -16.31 -3.24
N ASN A 231 -17.04 -16.49 -3.11
CA ASN A 231 -17.72 -17.75 -3.46
C ASN A 231 -17.06 -19.02 -2.87
N LYS A 232 -16.62 -18.95 -1.60
CA LYS A 232 -15.85 -19.97 -0.86
C LYS A 232 -14.41 -20.19 -1.35
N LYS A 233 -13.97 -19.57 -2.45
CA LYS A 233 -12.56 -19.46 -2.80
C LYS A 233 -11.94 -18.31 -2.02
N LYS A 234 -10.78 -18.58 -1.44
CA LYS A 234 -9.94 -17.58 -0.82
C LYS A 234 -9.01 -17.07 -1.92
N VAL A 235 -8.83 -15.76 -1.95
CA VAL A 235 -7.97 -15.09 -2.91
C VAL A 235 -7.08 -14.14 -2.14
N VAL A 236 -5.78 -14.36 -2.25
CA VAL A 236 -4.73 -13.50 -1.75
C VAL A 236 -4.16 -12.73 -2.92
N LYS A 237 -3.97 -11.44 -2.70
CA LYS A 237 -3.36 -10.54 -3.67
C LYS A 237 -2.23 -9.77 -2.98
N LEU A 238 -1.09 -9.69 -3.66
CA LEU A 238 0.06 -8.89 -3.21
C LEU A 238 0.05 -7.58 -4.00
N ILE A 239 0.14 -6.45 -3.30
CA ILE A 239 0.05 -5.11 -3.86
C ILE A 239 1.28 -4.28 -3.50
N ASN A 240 1.41 -3.10 -4.11
CA ASN A 240 2.45 -2.10 -3.86
C ASN A 240 3.88 -2.54 -4.26
N PHE A 241 4.23 -2.27 -5.52
CA PHE A 241 5.52 -2.62 -6.13
C PHE A 241 6.52 -1.46 -6.18
N SER A 242 6.29 -0.39 -5.42
CA SER A 242 7.14 0.81 -5.37
C SER A 242 8.58 0.51 -4.93
N ASN A 243 8.74 -0.45 -4.03
CA ASN A 243 10.04 -0.93 -3.56
C ASN A 243 10.57 -2.11 -4.38
N SER A 244 9.85 -2.64 -5.37
CA SER A 244 10.27 -3.85 -6.07
C SER A 244 11.43 -3.62 -7.04
N ALA A 245 12.22 -4.65 -7.28
CA ALA A 245 13.34 -4.58 -8.22
C ALA A 245 13.70 -5.95 -8.79
N LYS A 246 14.47 -5.95 -9.89
CA LYS A 246 15.05 -7.20 -10.40
C LYS A 246 16.26 -7.63 -9.57
N VAL A 247 16.48 -8.93 -9.46
CA VAL A 247 17.73 -9.45 -8.87
C VAL A 247 18.93 -8.89 -9.64
N GLY A 248 19.96 -8.46 -8.91
CA GLY A 248 21.17 -7.85 -9.48
C GLY A 248 21.10 -6.33 -9.68
N THR A 249 19.97 -5.67 -9.39
CA THR A 249 19.96 -4.20 -9.25
C THR A 249 20.76 -3.75 -8.03
N GLU A 250 21.17 -2.48 -8.01
CA GLU A 250 21.89 -1.89 -6.88
C GLU A 250 21.15 -2.16 -5.54
N PRO A 251 21.87 -2.64 -4.52
CA PRO A 251 21.25 -2.96 -3.24
C PRO A 251 20.74 -1.69 -2.57
N GLN A 252 19.51 -1.75 -2.07
CA GLN A 252 18.88 -0.66 -1.33
C GLN A 252 18.35 -1.18 0.00
N LYS A 253 18.48 -0.36 1.04
CA LYS A 253 17.89 -0.62 2.37
C LYS A 253 16.45 -0.11 2.35
N CYS A 254 15.50 -0.97 2.01
CA CYS A 254 14.08 -0.64 1.89
C CYS A 254 13.18 -1.71 2.54
N GLY A 255 11.88 -1.43 2.58
CA GLY A 255 10.84 -2.30 3.12
C GLY A 255 10.27 -1.82 4.45
N THR A 256 9.20 -2.47 4.90
CA THR A 256 8.48 -2.14 6.13
C THR A 256 9.25 -2.62 7.38
N PRO A 257 9.60 -1.74 8.34
CA PRO A 257 10.20 -2.14 9.62
C PRO A 257 9.43 -3.27 10.30
N GLY A 258 10.12 -4.28 10.82
CA GLY A 258 9.50 -5.50 11.37
C GLY A 258 9.44 -6.66 10.37
N TYR A 259 9.58 -6.39 9.06
CA TYR A 259 9.48 -7.42 8.00
C TYR A 259 10.74 -7.51 7.13
N ILE A 260 11.69 -6.58 7.28
CA ILE A 260 12.95 -6.52 6.51
C ILE A 260 13.87 -7.68 6.91
N ALA A 261 14.36 -8.41 5.92
CA ALA A 261 15.34 -9.48 6.10
C ALA A 261 16.71 -8.94 6.58
N PRO A 262 17.45 -9.67 7.44
CA PRO A 262 18.71 -9.20 8.01
C PRO A 262 19.77 -8.89 6.95
N GLU A 263 19.80 -9.64 5.85
CA GLU A 263 20.78 -9.45 4.77
C GLU A 263 20.60 -8.14 4.00
N ILE A 264 19.41 -7.51 4.00
CA ILE A 264 19.18 -6.21 3.35
C ILE A 264 20.01 -5.10 4.01
N PHE A 265 20.35 -5.26 5.29
CA PHE A 265 21.20 -4.31 6.01
C PHE A 265 22.69 -4.49 5.75
N LEU A 266 23.06 -5.57 5.05
CA LEU A 266 24.41 -5.79 4.56
C LEU A 266 24.51 -5.02 3.23
N ASP A 267 25.57 -4.23 3.05
CA ASP A 267 25.82 -3.49 1.81
C ASP A 267 26.30 -4.42 0.68
N GLN A 268 25.57 -5.53 0.47
CA GLN A 268 25.85 -6.63 -0.43
C GLN A 268 24.62 -6.90 -1.31
N GLN A 269 24.82 -7.60 -2.43
CA GLN A 269 23.70 -8.07 -3.22
C GLN A 269 22.87 -9.09 -2.43
N TYR A 270 21.56 -9.01 -2.60
CA TYR A 270 20.58 -9.94 -2.05
C TYR A 270 19.57 -10.31 -3.16
N GLY A 271 18.85 -11.42 -2.98
CA GLY A 271 17.93 -11.97 -3.96
C GLY A 271 16.51 -12.15 -3.42
N CYS A 272 15.71 -12.94 -4.12
CA CYS A 272 14.31 -13.23 -3.81
C CYS A 272 14.12 -13.91 -2.44
N GLU A 273 15.19 -14.44 -1.83
CA GLU A 273 15.16 -15.07 -0.50
C GLU A 273 14.71 -14.07 0.58
N CYS A 274 14.92 -12.76 0.39
CA CYS A 274 14.48 -11.74 1.34
C CYS A 274 12.95 -11.73 1.51
N ASP A 275 12.22 -11.99 0.43
CA ASP A 275 10.75 -12.03 0.44
C ASP A 275 10.22 -13.24 1.22
N MET A 276 10.96 -14.36 1.22
CA MET A 276 10.65 -15.53 2.05
C MET A 276 10.72 -15.19 3.55
N PHE A 277 11.73 -14.42 3.95
CA PHE A 277 11.87 -13.97 5.33
C PHE A 277 10.71 -13.05 5.73
N SER A 278 10.39 -12.07 4.89
CA SER A 278 9.26 -11.16 5.12
C SER A 278 7.93 -11.91 5.23
N LEU A 279 7.71 -12.93 4.39
CA LEU A 279 6.54 -13.81 4.51
C LEU A 279 6.57 -14.63 5.80
N GLY A 280 7.74 -15.04 6.29
CA GLY A 280 7.93 -15.65 7.60
C GLY A 280 7.48 -14.74 8.75
N CYS A 281 7.81 -13.45 8.70
CA CYS A 281 7.32 -12.46 9.67
C CYS A 281 5.78 -12.33 9.63
N VAL A 282 5.18 -12.32 8.43
CA VAL A 282 3.72 -12.33 8.26
C VAL A 282 3.12 -13.62 8.84
N PHE A 283 3.74 -14.77 8.57
CA PHE A 283 3.28 -16.07 9.08
C PHE A 283 3.30 -16.11 10.61
N TYR A 284 4.38 -15.63 11.24
CA TYR A 284 4.43 -15.47 12.70
C TYR A 284 3.29 -14.57 13.20
N LYS A 285 3.06 -13.43 12.56
CA LYS A 285 1.99 -12.50 12.98
C LYS A 285 0.61 -13.12 12.88
N LEU A 286 0.35 -13.94 11.86
CA LEU A 286 -0.90 -14.70 11.73
C LEU A 286 -1.08 -15.74 12.85
N LEU A 287 0.01 -16.42 13.25
CA LEU A 287 -0.01 -17.43 14.32
C LEU A 287 -0.13 -16.82 15.72
N ALA A 288 0.65 -15.76 16.00
CA ALA A 288 0.82 -15.18 17.33
C ALA A 288 -0.06 -13.94 17.58
N LYS A 289 -0.65 -13.35 16.53
CA LYS A 289 -1.34 -12.04 16.54
C LYS A 289 -0.47 -10.90 17.09
N LYS A 290 0.85 -11.04 17.00
CA LYS A 290 1.85 -10.07 17.46
C LYS A 290 2.95 -9.95 16.43
N ASP A 291 3.58 -8.79 16.34
CA ASP A 291 4.78 -8.62 15.53
C ASP A 291 5.92 -9.49 16.07
N LEU A 292 6.72 -10.04 15.16
CA LEU A 292 7.89 -10.87 15.47
C LEU A 292 8.96 -10.04 16.17
N PHE A 293 9.26 -8.87 15.62
CA PHE A 293 10.18 -7.89 16.18
C PHE A 293 9.37 -6.75 16.78
N GLN A 294 9.59 -6.49 18.07
CA GLN A 294 8.92 -5.45 18.83
C GLN A 294 9.95 -4.44 19.33
N GLY A 295 9.53 -3.18 19.43
CA GLY A 295 10.34 -2.08 19.92
C GLY A 295 9.47 -0.89 20.25
N SER A 296 9.96 -0.03 21.13
CA SER A 296 9.29 1.22 21.53
C SER A 296 9.43 2.30 20.46
N SER A 297 10.35 2.11 19.51
CA SER A 297 10.63 2.99 18.39
C SER A 297 10.91 2.21 17.11
N VAL A 298 10.73 2.86 15.95
CA VAL A 298 11.08 2.26 14.63
C VAL A 298 12.55 1.85 14.58
N ALA A 299 13.44 2.65 15.17
CA ALA A 299 14.86 2.35 15.25
C ALA A 299 15.15 1.08 16.06
N GLU A 300 14.43 0.84 17.16
CA GLU A 300 14.51 -0.40 17.93
C GLU A 300 14.03 -1.60 17.12
N VAL A 301 12.90 -1.48 16.41
CA VAL A 301 12.39 -2.55 15.55
C VAL A 301 13.42 -2.91 14.47
N ILE A 302 13.99 -1.91 13.78
CA ILE A 302 15.04 -2.13 12.78
C ILE A 302 16.28 -2.79 13.41
N SER A 303 16.67 -2.38 14.61
CA SER A 303 17.78 -3.01 15.35
C SER A 303 17.52 -4.48 15.63
N GLN A 304 16.28 -4.85 15.99
CA GLN A 304 15.88 -6.24 16.20
C GLN A 304 15.84 -7.05 14.90
N ASN A 305 15.30 -6.48 13.80
CA ASN A 305 15.35 -7.09 12.47
C ASN A 305 16.80 -7.40 12.06
N LYS A 306 17.71 -6.43 12.20
CA LYS A 306 19.12 -6.58 11.85
C LYS A 306 19.82 -7.67 12.67
N LYS A 307 19.52 -7.75 13.97
CA LYS A 307 20.05 -8.80 14.86
C LYS A 307 19.40 -10.16 14.62
N CYS A 308 18.25 -10.20 13.91
CA CYS A 308 17.36 -11.34 13.80
C CYS A 308 17.08 -12.01 15.16
N SER A 309 16.94 -11.19 16.20
CA SER A 309 16.75 -11.67 17.57
C SER A 309 15.26 -11.78 17.86
N PHE A 310 14.71 -12.99 17.78
CA PHE A 310 13.31 -13.27 18.10
C PHE A 310 13.16 -14.50 18.99
N ASN A 311 12.01 -14.62 19.65
CA ASN A 311 11.73 -15.72 20.56
C ASN A 311 10.40 -16.40 20.21
N LEU A 312 10.48 -17.63 19.70
CA LEU A 312 9.31 -18.43 19.33
C LEU A 312 8.63 -19.12 20.53
N LYS A 313 9.10 -18.95 21.77
CA LYS A 313 8.44 -19.50 22.97
C LYS A 313 6.98 -19.05 23.10
N SER A 314 6.65 -17.87 22.58
CA SER A 314 5.27 -17.38 22.51
C SER A 314 4.33 -18.34 21.76
N LEU A 315 4.82 -19.05 20.74
CA LEU A 315 4.05 -20.01 19.95
C LEU A 315 3.77 -21.31 20.72
N GLN A 316 4.68 -21.72 21.61
CA GLN A 316 4.51 -22.90 22.46
C GLN A 316 3.31 -22.74 23.40
N LEU A 317 3.06 -21.52 23.87
CA LEU A 317 1.93 -21.19 24.75
C LEU A 317 0.56 -21.28 24.03
N ILE A 318 0.53 -21.25 22.70
CA ILE A 318 -0.70 -21.17 21.89
C ILE A 318 -1.01 -22.51 21.18
N ARG A 319 -0.26 -23.59 21.50
CA ARG A 319 -0.44 -24.94 20.91
C ARG A 319 -0.42 -24.94 19.37
N VAL A 320 0.51 -24.19 18.78
CA VAL A 320 0.73 -24.18 17.33
C VAL A 320 1.26 -25.56 16.86
N PRO A 321 0.76 -26.13 15.74
CA PRO A 321 1.26 -27.39 15.20
C PRO A 321 2.77 -27.38 15.00
N SER A 322 3.44 -28.50 15.32
CA SER A 322 4.90 -28.62 15.18
C SER A 322 5.35 -28.36 13.74
N SER A 323 4.61 -28.84 12.74
CA SER A 323 4.90 -28.58 11.33
C SER A 323 4.84 -27.09 10.97
N ALA A 324 3.97 -26.31 11.60
CA ALA A 324 3.89 -24.87 11.36
C ALA A 324 5.10 -24.13 11.96
N GLN A 325 5.53 -24.55 13.17
CA GLN A 325 6.72 -24.01 13.82
C GLN A 325 7.99 -24.35 13.03
N ASP A 326 8.07 -25.57 12.50
CA ASP A 326 9.17 -26.03 11.66
C ASP A 326 9.28 -25.19 10.37
N LEU A 327 8.19 -25.07 9.60
CA LEU A 327 8.17 -24.22 8.41
C LEU A 327 8.59 -22.78 8.74
N LEU A 328 7.99 -22.20 9.79
CA LEU A 328 8.28 -20.84 10.19
C LEU A 328 9.77 -20.63 10.53
N THR A 329 10.39 -21.59 11.22
CA THR A 329 11.81 -21.53 11.57
C THR A 329 12.68 -21.54 10.32
N GLN A 330 12.35 -22.39 9.34
CA GLN A 330 13.09 -22.47 8.08
C GLN A 330 12.89 -21.23 7.19
N MET A 331 11.73 -20.56 7.25
CA MET A 331 11.48 -19.29 6.58
C MET A 331 12.24 -18.12 7.22
N LEU A 332 12.40 -18.13 8.53
CA LEU A 332 13.09 -17.11 9.32
C LEU A 332 14.59 -17.38 9.50
N GLU A 333 15.17 -18.32 8.74
CA GLU A 333 16.60 -18.59 8.77
C GLU A 333 17.38 -17.33 8.38
N THR A 334 18.35 -16.98 9.23
CA THR A 334 19.19 -15.79 9.13
C THR A 334 20.08 -15.80 7.89
N ASN A 335 20.63 -16.97 7.56
CA ASN A 335 21.46 -17.13 6.38
C ASN A 335 20.55 -17.37 5.16
N PRO A 336 20.47 -16.42 4.20
CA PRO A 336 19.58 -16.56 3.04
C PRO A 336 19.86 -17.82 2.21
N LYS A 337 21.10 -18.35 2.23
CA LYS A 337 21.46 -19.59 1.52
C LYS A 337 20.94 -20.87 2.17
N LEU A 338 20.63 -20.82 3.46
CA LEU A 338 20.07 -21.94 4.23
C LEU A 338 18.56 -21.79 4.41
N ARG A 339 18.03 -20.60 4.11
CA ARG A 339 16.60 -20.30 4.15
C ARG A 339 15.86 -21.17 3.14
N ILE A 340 14.71 -21.69 3.56
CA ILE A 340 13.91 -22.58 2.72
C ILE A 340 13.54 -21.89 1.40
N SER A 341 13.72 -22.61 0.29
CA SER A 341 13.30 -22.12 -1.03
C SER A 341 11.77 -22.09 -1.12
N VAL A 342 11.21 -21.27 -2.03
CA VAL A 342 9.76 -21.28 -2.26
C VAL A 342 9.26 -22.66 -2.71
N GLN A 343 10.06 -23.34 -3.54
CA GLN A 343 9.75 -24.66 -4.06
C GLN A 343 9.68 -25.72 -2.95
N ASP A 344 10.58 -25.65 -1.97
CA ASP A 344 10.60 -26.58 -0.84
C ASP A 344 9.53 -26.23 0.20
N ALA A 345 9.27 -24.94 0.41
CA ALA A 345 8.18 -24.48 1.27
C ALA A 345 6.81 -24.97 0.79
N LEU A 346 6.54 -24.93 -0.52
CA LEU A 346 5.31 -25.49 -1.12
C LEU A 346 5.20 -27.02 -0.95
N LYS A 347 6.33 -27.72 -0.77
CA LYS A 347 6.37 -29.16 -0.51
C LYS A 347 6.29 -29.51 0.98
N HIS A 348 6.40 -28.51 1.86
CA HIS A 348 6.54 -28.71 3.30
C HIS A 348 5.33 -29.45 3.92
N PRO A 349 5.53 -30.31 4.94
CA PRO A 349 4.43 -31.02 5.61
C PRO A 349 3.32 -30.11 6.15
N PHE A 350 3.65 -28.90 6.61
CA PHE A 350 2.65 -27.91 7.01
C PHE A 350 1.71 -27.51 5.86
N ILE A 351 2.17 -27.54 4.61
CA ILE A 351 1.39 -27.19 3.43
C ILE A 351 0.62 -28.40 2.91
N ASN A 352 1.25 -29.58 2.85
CA ASN A 352 0.69 -30.76 2.20
C ASN A 352 -0.04 -31.74 3.12
N ASP A 353 0.20 -31.72 4.44
CA ASP A 353 -0.52 -32.58 5.39
C ASP A 353 -1.62 -31.77 6.11
N PRO A 354 -2.91 -32.04 5.83
CA PRO A 354 -4.01 -31.34 6.46
C PRO A 354 -4.10 -31.74 7.94
N LEU A 355 -3.36 -31.03 8.81
CA LEU A 355 -3.49 -31.02 10.27
C LEU A 355 -4.04 -32.34 10.85
N LYS A 356 -3.27 -33.43 10.78
CA LYS A 356 -3.57 -34.59 11.63
C LYS A 356 -3.48 -34.13 13.08
N PRO A 357 -4.56 -34.17 13.88
CA PRO A 357 -4.40 -34.02 15.31
C PRO A 357 -3.47 -35.14 15.76
N ASN A 358 -2.38 -34.82 16.44
CA ASN A 358 -1.52 -35.82 17.06
C ASN A 358 -2.39 -36.69 17.97
N SER A 359 -2.76 -37.88 17.49
CA SER A 359 -3.70 -38.78 18.15
C SER A 359 -3.10 -39.48 19.37
N ASN A 360 -1.90 -39.13 19.81
CA ASN A 360 -1.19 -39.89 20.84
C ASN A 360 -0.84 -39.13 22.13
N GLN A 361 -1.25 -37.87 22.33
CA GLN A 361 -1.15 -37.24 23.65
C GLN A 361 -2.31 -36.25 23.87
N ASN A 362 -3.09 -36.46 24.92
CA ASN A 362 -4.09 -35.52 25.52
C ASN A 362 -5.58 -35.72 25.19
N SER A 363 -6.06 -36.95 25.07
CA SER A 363 -7.50 -37.26 25.08
C SER A 363 -8.18 -37.09 26.46
N GLN A 364 -7.43 -36.78 27.53
CA GLN A 364 -7.99 -36.69 28.89
C GLN A 364 -8.34 -35.28 29.40
N ASN A 365 -7.97 -34.20 28.68
CA ASN A 365 -8.12 -32.83 29.23
C ASN A 365 -9.25 -31.99 28.61
N PHE A 366 -10.03 -32.52 27.66
CA PHE A 366 -11.10 -31.74 27.02
C PHE A 366 -12.29 -31.43 27.94
N SER A 367 -12.56 -32.29 28.93
CA SER A 367 -13.63 -32.10 29.91
C SER A 367 -13.28 -30.98 30.90
N GLN A 368 -12.03 -30.98 31.40
CA GLN A 368 -11.54 -30.02 32.40
C GLN A 368 -11.43 -28.59 31.86
N VAL A 369 -10.94 -28.42 30.62
CA VAL A 369 -10.81 -27.08 30.00
C VAL A 369 -12.17 -26.44 29.71
N ARG A 370 -13.20 -27.26 29.43
CA ARG A 370 -14.57 -26.76 29.21
C ARG A 370 -15.21 -26.30 30.51
N SER A 371 -14.97 -27.01 31.61
CA SER A 371 -15.40 -26.59 32.96
C SER A 371 -14.66 -25.34 33.46
N GLU A 372 -13.34 -25.24 33.24
CA GLU A 372 -12.56 -24.06 33.65
C GLU A 372 -12.97 -22.81 32.88
N ARG A 373 -13.18 -22.90 31.55
CA ARG A 373 -13.69 -21.77 30.76
C ARG A 373 -15.08 -21.32 31.22
N TYR A 374 -15.96 -22.26 31.57
CA TYR A 374 -17.30 -21.92 32.08
C TYR A 374 -17.24 -21.25 33.46
N LEU A 375 -16.34 -21.69 34.34
CA LEU A 375 -16.12 -21.09 35.66
C LEU A 375 -15.54 -19.66 35.54
N ILE A 376 -14.52 -19.46 34.71
CA ILE A 376 -13.92 -18.13 34.46
C ILE A 376 -14.96 -17.19 33.83
N GLN A 377 -15.80 -17.68 32.93
CA GLN A 377 -16.85 -16.88 32.31
C GLN A 377 -17.95 -16.49 33.32
N LYS A 378 -18.30 -17.39 34.25
CA LYS A 378 -19.21 -17.06 35.36
C LYS A 378 -18.62 -16.01 36.30
N GLU A 379 -17.34 -16.12 36.63
CA GLU A 379 -16.64 -15.19 37.52
C GLU A 379 -16.48 -13.80 36.88
N LEU A 380 -16.19 -13.73 35.58
CA LEU A 380 -16.18 -12.47 34.83
C LEU A 380 -17.57 -11.80 34.78
N ILE A 381 -18.63 -12.58 34.60
CA ILE A 381 -20.01 -12.07 34.62
C ILE A 381 -20.40 -11.59 36.03
N SER A 382 -19.96 -12.27 37.10
CA SER A 382 -20.23 -11.81 38.47
C SER A 382 -19.45 -10.53 38.82
N LEU A 383 -18.20 -10.41 38.37
CA LEU A 383 -17.39 -9.20 38.55
C LEU A 383 -17.95 -8.02 37.77
N GLN A 384 -18.46 -8.24 36.55
CA GLN A 384 -19.16 -7.22 35.77
C GLN A 384 -20.47 -6.78 36.43
N SER A 385 -21.19 -7.72 37.07
CA SER A 385 -22.43 -7.43 37.79
C SER A 385 -22.17 -6.69 39.12
N GLN A 386 -21.06 -6.99 39.80
CA GLN A 386 -20.62 -6.23 40.99
C GLN A 386 -20.13 -4.83 40.63
N LYS A 387 -19.41 -4.68 39.52
CA LYS A 387 -18.97 -3.37 39.03
C LYS A 387 -20.16 -2.49 38.61
N LYS A 388 -21.17 -3.10 37.96
CA LYS A 388 -22.41 -2.41 37.61
C LYS A 388 -23.24 -2.00 38.84
N LYS A 389 -23.28 -2.84 39.89
CA LYS A 389 -23.87 -2.45 41.19
C LYS A 389 -23.11 -1.31 41.88
N LEU A 390 -21.77 -1.30 41.80
CA LEU A 390 -20.95 -0.24 42.40
C LEU A 390 -21.13 1.12 41.67
N ASP A 391 -21.34 1.08 40.36
CA ASP A 391 -21.60 2.27 39.53
C ASP A 391 -23.07 2.73 39.63
N ASP A 392 -24.03 1.83 39.88
CA ASP A 392 -25.45 2.16 40.11
C ASP A 392 -25.73 2.65 41.56
N ASP A 393 -24.84 2.37 42.53
CA ASP A 393 -24.93 2.84 43.93
C ASP A 393 -24.34 4.26 44.14
N LEU A 394 -23.74 4.85 43.10
CA LEU A 394 -23.13 6.18 43.13
C LEU A 394 -23.81 7.13 42.12
N ASP A 395 -25.11 7.38 42.27
CA ASP A 395 -25.71 8.68 41.93
C ASP A 395 -27.18 8.82 42.38
N VAL A 396 -27.43 9.83 43.25
CA VAL A 396 -28.69 10.56 43.56
C VAL A 396 -29.64 9.87 44.58
N GLU A 397 -30.04 10.40 45.76
CA GLU A 397 -30.48 11.77 46.13
C GLU A 397 -30.68 11.96 47.66
N TYR A 398 -30.31 13.15 48.20
CA TYR A 398 -30.93 13.97 49.29
C TYR A 398 -31.32 13.36 50.67
N PHE A 399 -31.09 14.01 51.83
CA PHE A 399 -31.77 15.25 52.25
C PHE A 399 -31.18 15.89 53.54
N ASN A 400 -31.34 17.22 53.62
CA ASN A 400 -31.66 18.08 54.78
C ASN A 400 -30.63 19.14 55.24
N ASN A 401 -31.01 20.39 54.90
CA ASN A 401 -31.13 21.58 55.74
C ASN A 401 -29.90 22.06 56.53
N GLU A 402 -29.34 23.21 56.12
CA GLU A 402 -29.46 24.48 56.86
C GLU A 402 -28.57 25.57 56.21
N LEU A 403 -29.12 26.75 55.97
CA LEU A 403 -28.31 27.97 55.85
C LEU A 403 -27.71 28.26 57.25
N PRO A 404 -26.42 28.60 57.38
CA PRO A 404 -25.87 28.94 58.68
C PRO A 404 -26.51 30.25 59.22
N PRO A 405 -26.81 30.33 60.52
CA PRO A 405 -27.37 31.53 61.12
C PRO A 405 -26.33 32.64 61.29
N LYS A 406 -26.84 33.87 61.21
CA LYS A 406 -26.15 35.11 61.56
C LYS A 406 -25.58 35.06 62.97
N CYS A 407 -24.32 35.44 63.14
CA CYS A 407 -23.82 36.03 64.38
C CYS A 407 -23.05 37.32 64.08
N GLN A 408 -23.51 38.39 64.72
CA GLN A 408 -23.04 39.78 64.67
C GLN A 408 -21.71 39.94 65.39
N ILE A 409 -20.80 40.81 64.90
CA ILE A 409 -20.16 41.95 65.63
C ILE A 409 -19.69 42.99 64.55
N PRO A 410 -19.26 44.24 64.87
CA PRO A 410 -19.99 45.47 64.58
C PRO A 410 -19.29 46.43 63.59
N VAL A 411 -20.03 47.51 63.31
CA VAL A 411 -19.78 48.68 62.45
C VAL A 411 -18.43 49.37 62.66
N MET A 412 -17.79 49.80 61.57
CA MET A 412 -17.23 51.15 61.47
C MET A 412 -17.34 51.69 60.04
N ASP A 413 -17.77 52.95 59.98
CA ASP A 413 -18.30 53.68 58.85
C ASP A 413 -17.31 54.05 57.75
N SER A 414 -17.94 54.43 56.63
CA SER A 414 -17.58 55.55 55.75
C SER A 414 -16.79 55.18 54.49
N VAL A 415 -17.02 55.74 53.30
CA VAL A 415 -17.98 56.73 52.80
C VAL A 415 -17.70 56.85 51.29
N LYS A 416 -18.76 57.08 50.49
CA LYS A 416 -18.77 57.64 49.10
C LYS A 416 -18.00 56.87 48.02
N GLY A 417 -18.50 56.68 46.80
CA GLY A 417 -19.58 57.34 46.08
C GLY A 417 -19.20 57.41 44.59
N GLY A 418 -20.20 57.53 43.72
CA GLY A 418 -20.05 57.91 42.32
C GLY A 418 -19.84 56.74 41.35
N GLN A 419 -20.81 56.43 40.49
CA GLN A 419 -20.98 57.02 39.13
C GLN A 419 -19.96 56.44 38.12
N ARG A 420 -20.23 56.18 36.83
CA ARG A 420 -21.38 56.06 35.92
C ARG A 420 -20.71 55.96 34.53
N PHE A 421 -21.22 55.14 33.59
CA PHE A 421 -20.96 55.21 32.11
C PHE A 421 -19.48 54.97 31.65
N SER A 422 -19.09 54.62 30.42
CA SER A 422 -19.68 54.18 29.15
C SER A 422 -18.52 53.79 28.20
N SER A 423 -18.85 53.14 27.07
CA SER A 423 -18.31 53.34 25.71
C SER A 423 -16.82 53.07 25.34
N ASP A 424 -16.71 52.22 24.30
CA ASP A 424 -15.94 52.39 23.06
C ASP A 424 -14.45 52.01 22.91
N SER A 425 -14.25 51.31 21.78
CA SER A 425 -13.09 51.02 20.92
C SER A 425 -11.79 51.80 21.07
N VAL A 426 -10.65 51.13 20.76
CA VAL A 426 -9.73 51.45 19.64
C VAL A 426 -8.57 50.43 19.58
N GLN A 427 -8.08 50.20 18.35
CA GLN A 427 -6.96 49.35 17.92
C GLN A 427 -5.59 49.78 18.48
N GLU A 428 -4.62 48.84 18.54
CA GLU A 428 -3.27 49.10 18.05
C GLU A 428 -2.48 47.80 17.75
N ASN A 429 -1.74 47.84 16.64
CA ASN A 429 -0.80 46.84 16.15
C ASN A 429 0.48 46.82 17.03
N ASP A 430 1.20 45.70 17.13
CA ASP A 430 2.50 45.63 16.43
C ASP A 430 3.16 44.25 16.37
N THR A 431 3.92 44.11 15.30
CA THR A 431 4.66 42.97 14.77
C THR A 431 5.89 42.55 15.60
N LYS A 432 6.28 41.26 15.56
CA LYS A 432 7.70 40.88 15.72
C LYS A 432 8.08 39.55 15.04
N PHE A 433 9.19 39.66 14.31
CA PHE A 433 9.80 38.75 13.36
C PHE A 433 10.69 37.66 13.98
N ARG A 434 10.96 36.67 13.11
CA ARG A 434 11.85 35.50 13.16
C ARG A 434 13.32 35.71 13.58
N ARG A 435 13.86 34.59 14.10
CA ARG A 435 15.17 33.92 13.90
C ARG A 435 16.47 34.70 14.11
N VAL A 436 17.32 34.11 14.98
CA VAL A 436 18.79 34.28 14.96
C VAL A 436 19.44 32.91 14.77
N SER A 437 20.30 32.85 13.77
CA SER A 437 21.30 31.81 13.50
C SER A 437 22.61 32.15 14.21
N SER A 438 23.27 31.16 14.81
CA SER A 438 24.65 31.27 15.31
C SER A 438 25.64 30.77 14.26
N LYS A 439 26.63 31.61 13.93
CA LYS A 439 27.93 31.24 13.37
C LYS A 439 28.96 31.35 14.51
N SER A 440 29.87 30.40 14.61
CA SER A 440 31.11 30.52 15.37
C SER A 440 32.29 30.37 14.41
N THR A 441 33.21 31.32 14.52
CA THR A 441 34.47 31.51 13.80
C THR A 441 35.59 30.63 14.36
N GLY A 442 36.57 30.34 13.50
CA GLY A 442 37.86 29.72 13.81
C GLY A 442 38.56 29.38 12.51
#